data_AF-A0A7S0QZB5-F1
#
_entry.id   AF-A0A7S0QZB5-F1
#
_cell.length_a   1.000
_cell.length_b   1.000
_cell.length_c   1.000
_cell.angle_alpha   90.00
_cell.angle_beta   90.00
_cell.angle_gamma   90.00
#
_symmetry.space_group_name_H-M   'P 1'
#
loop_
_entity.id
_entity.type
_entity.pdbx_description
1 polymer ?
#
loop_
_entity_poly.entity_id
_entity_poly.type
_entity_poly.pdbx_seq_one_letter_code
_entity_poly.pdbx_strand_id
1 'polypeptide(L)'
;DFIDNGIAHHDLEFEDCTSPPDHIVAAFLRIVDAAPGLVAVHCKAGLGRTGTLIALYLMRTHAFSARECMGWLRIVRPGSVVGAQQQFLCAKEAVMRRAGAGAAPAADFP
;
A
#
# COMPACT_ATOMS: atom_id res chain seq x y z
N ASP A 1 1.49 -25.04 -1.50
CA ASP A 1 0.85 -23.74 -1.21
C ASP A 1 1.86 -22.80 -0.56
N PHE A 2 1.62 -21.48 -0.51
CA PHE A 2 2.49 -20.53 0.21
C PHE A 2 2.61 -20.91 1.69
N ILE A 3 1.49 -21.33 2.29
CA ILE A 3 1.40 -21.74 3.69
C ILE A 3 2.29 -22.96 3.97
N ASP A 4 2.33 -23.95 3.07
CA ASP A 4 3.18 -25.14 3.21
C ASP A 4 4.68 -24.82 3.21
N ASN A 5 5.04 -23.65 2.69
CA ASN A 5 6.42 -23.15 2.66
C ASN A 5 6.69 -22.13 3.78
N GLY A 6 5.80 -22.04 4.78
CA GLY A 6 5.96 -21.16 5.93
C GLY A 6 5.67 -19.68 5.63
N ILE A 7 5.02 -19.36 4.51
CA ILE A 7 4.64 -18.00 4.13
C ILE A 7 3.18 -17.77 4.51
N ALA A 8 2.94 -16.82 5.43
CA ALA A 8 1.59 -16.41 5.78
C ALA A 8 0.87 -15.82 4.55
N HIS A 9 -0.31 -16.36 4.24
CA HIS A 9 -1.13 -15.93 3.10
C HIS A 9 -2.42 -15.27 3.59
N HIS A 10 -2.77 -14.11 3.02
CA HIS A 10 -3.94 -13.33 3.40
C HIS A 10 -4.70 -12.84 2.16
N ASP A 11 -5.99 -13.15 2.09
CA ASP A 11 -6.85 -12.69 1.00
C ASP A 11 -7.58 -11.40 1.39
N LEU A 12 -7.26 -10.31 0.68
CA LEU A 12 -7.88 -8.99 0.83
C LEU A 12 -8.52 -8.57 -0.50
N GLU A 13 -9.58 -9.26 -0.88
CA GLU A 13 -10.19 -9.10 -2.20
C GLU A 13 -11.09 -7.86 -2.30
N PHE A 14 -10.97 -7.15 -3.42
CA PHE A 14 -11.88 -6.11 -3.85
C PHE A 14 -11.84 -5.97 -5.38
N GLU A 15 -12.89 -5.36 -5.93
CA GLU A 15 -13.17 -5.31 -7.37
C GLU A 15 -12.02 -4.67 -8.19
N ASP A 16 -11.75 -5.23 -9.36
CA ASP A 16 -10.68 -4.73 -10.23
C ASP A 16 -10.97 -3.32 -10.73
N CYS A 17 -9.92 -2.52 -10.93
CA CYS A 17 -10.01 -1.11 -11.33
C CYS A 17 -10.77 -0.18 -10.37
N THR A 18 -11.14 -0.64 -9.17
CA THR A 18 -11.77 0.19 -8.12
C THR A 18 -10.77 0.58 -7.02
N SER A 19 -11.22 1.39 -6.07
CA SER A 19 -10.46 1.77 -4.87
C SER A 19 -10.80 0.86 -3.69
N PRO A 20 -9.84 0.52 -2.82
CA PRO A 20 -10.08 -0.37 -1.69
C PRO A 20 -11.05 0.27 -0.68
N PRO A 21 -12.02 -0.49 -0.15
CA PRO A 21 -12.82 -0.07 0.99
C PRO A 21 -11.95 0.18 2.24
N ASP A 22 -12.41 1.05 3.13
CA ASP A 22 -11.63 1.43 4.33
C ASP A 22 -11.29 0.25 5.25
N HIS A 23 -12.15 -0.77 5.33
CA HIS A 23 -11.86 -1.97 6.11
C HIS A 23 -10.72 -2.82 5.50
N ILE A 24 -10.61 -2.86 4.18
CA ILE A 24 -9.49 -3.54 3.48
C ILE A 24 -8.19 -2.77 3.73
N VAL A 25 -8.22 -1.45 3.68
CA VAL A 25 -7.05 -0.61 4.00
C VAL A 25 -6.60 -0.86 5.44
N ALA A 26 -7.53 -0.84 6.41
CA ALA A 26 -7.20 -1.08 7.81
C ALA A 26 -6.63 -2.50 8.03
N ALA A 27 -7.22 -3.52 7.40
CA ALA A 27 -6.73 -4.89 7.48
C ALA A 27 -5.32 -5.04 6.88
N PHE A 28 -5.09 -4.47 5.69
CA PHE A 28 -3.79 -4.47 5.03
C PHE A 28 -2.71 -3.86 5.91
N LEU A 29 -2.96 -2.65 6.41
CA LEU A 29 -2.00 -1.94 7.25
C LEU A 29 -1.66 -2.72 8.52
N ARG A 30 -2.66 -3.32 9.18
CA ARG A 30 -2.46 -4.18 10.37
C ARG A 30 -1.62 -5.42 10.05
N ILE A 31 -1.84 -6.06 8.89
CA ILE A 31 -1.07 -7.23 8.46
C ILE A 31 0.38 -6.85 8.22
N VAL A 32 0.63 -5.73 7.53
CA VAL A 32 2.00 -5.25 7.26
C VAL A 32 2.72 -4.88 8.56
N ASP A 33 2.05 -4.20 9.49
CA ASP A 33 2.65 -3.81 10.78
C ASP A 33 2.99 -5.00 11.66
N ALA A 34 2.25 -6.11 11.55
CA ALA A 34 2.49 -7.33 12.30
C ALA A 34 3.48 -8.29 11.62
N ALA A 35 3.86 -8.01 10.36
CA ALA A 35 4.74 -8.89 9.62
C ALA A 35 6.18 -8.80 10.17
N PRO A 36 6.83 -9.93 10.54
CA PRO A 36 8.19 -9.92 11.07
C PRO A 36 9.27 -9.65 10.01
N GLY A 37 8.87 -9.47 8.74
CA GLY A 37 9.79 -9.35 7.62
C GLY A 37 9.11 -8.83 6.36
N LEU A 38 9.57 -9.31 5.20
CA LEU A 38 9.07 -8.83 3.90
C LEU A 38 7.63 -9.24 3.65
N VAL A 39 6.85 -8.32 3.06
CA VAL A 39 5.47 -8.57 2.64
C VAL A 39 5.40 -8.52 1.12
N ALA A 40 4.94 -9.62 0.52
CA ALA A 40 4.60 -9.67 -0.90
C ALA A 40 3.12 -9.31 -1.09
N VAL A 41 2.84 -8.36 -1.98
CA VAL A 41 1.48 -7.91 -2.29
C VAL A 41 1.26 -8.10 -3.78
N HIS A 42 0.17 -8.76 -4.18
CA HIS A 42 -0.17 -8.92 -5.59
C HIS A 42 -1.66 -8.72 -5.83
N CYS A 43 -2.00 -8.52 -7.10
CA CYS A 43 -3.36 -8.61 -7.61
C CYS A 43 -3.31 -9.46 -8.88
N LYS A 44 -4.06 -9.10 -9.93
CA LYS A 44 -3.93 -9.76 -11.25
C LYS A 44 -2.63 -9.35 -11.97
N ALA A 45 -2.38 -8.05 -12.12
CA ALA A 45 -1.21 -7.53 -12.85
C ALA A 45 -0.12 -6.94 -11.93
N GLY A 46 -0.40 -6.79 -10.63
CA GLY A 46 0.52 -6.20 -9.67
C GLY A 46 0.73 -4.68 -9.84
N LEU A 47 -0.21 -3.96 -10.47
CA LEU A 47 -0.05 -2.54 -10.80
C LEU A 47 -1.04 -1.62 -10.05
N GLY A 48 -2.35 -1.78 -10.29
CA GLY A 48 -3.37 -0.88 -9.75
C GLY A 48 -3.63 -1.09 -8.25
N ARG A 49 -4.35 -2.17 -7.92
CA ARG A 49 -4.73 -2.50 -6.53
C ARG A 49 -3.53 -2.66 -5.61
N THR A 50 -2.52 -3.40 -6.06
CA THR A 50 -1.23 -3.56 -5.39
C THR A 50 -0.55 -2.21 -5.10
N GLY A 51 -0.35 -1.39 -6.14
CA GLY A 51 0.30 -0.09 -5.97
C GLY A 51 -0.48 0.86 -5.07
N THR A 52 -1.82 0.78 -5.10
CA THR A 52 -2.70 1.60 -4.25
C THR A 52 -2.51 1.28 -2.76
N LEU A 53 -2.53 -0.01 -2.38
CA LEU A 53 -2.31 -0.40 -0.98
C LEU A 53 -0.89 -0.06 -0.50
N ILE A 54 0.13 -0.31 -1.32
CA ILE A 54 1.51 0.05 -0.99
C ILE A 54 1.66 1.57 -0.84
N ALA A 55 1.04 2.37 -1.71
CA ALA A 55 1.08 3.83 -1.60
C ALA A 55 0.45 4.34 -0.29
N LEU A 56 -0.67 3.76 0.15
CA LEU A 56 -1.27 4.12 1.45
C LEU A 56 -0.32 3.84 2.62
N TYR A 57 0.38 2.70 2.58
CA TYR A 57 1.42 2.38 3.55
C TYR A 57 2.58 3.39 3.50
N LEU A 58 3.10 3.73 2.31
CA LEU A 58 4.18 4.71 2.16
C LEU A 58 3.80 6.10 2.67
N MET A 59 2.56 6.56 2.40
CA MET A 59 2.06 7.83 2.92
C MET A 59 1.96 7.82 4.46
N ARG A 60 1.51 6.71 5.04
CA ARG A 60 1.39 6.58 6.50
C ARG A 60 2.77 6.46 7.17
N THR A 61 3.63 5.58 6.70
CA THR A 61 4.86 5.21 7.42
C THR A 61 6.04 6.14 7.11
N HIS A 62 6.09 6.70 5.90
CA HIS A 62 7.22 7.52 5.43
C HIS A 62 6.83 8.97 5.12
N ALA A 63 5.58 9.35 5.42
CA ALA A 63 5.05 10.68 5.16
C ALA A 63 5.17 11.14 3.69
N PHE A 64 5.26 10.23 2.72
CA PHE A 64 5.20 10.58 1.30
C PHE A 64 3.84 11.23 0.99
N SER A 65 3.79 12.11 0.00
CA SER A 65 2.54 12.60 -0.59
C SER A 65 2.02 11.56 -1.57
N ALA A 66 0.75 11.64 -1.93
CA ALA A 66 0.17 10.73 -2.91
C ALA A 66 0.93 10.79 -4.25
N ARG A 67 1.39 11.98 -4.64
CA ARG A 67 2.16 12.20 -5.88
C ARG A 67 3.58 11.63 -5.79
N GLU A 68 4.26 11.79 -4.66
CA GLU A 68 5.56 11.18 -4.43
C GLU A 68 5.46 9.65 -4.46
N CYS A 69 4.45 9.07 -3.80
CA CYS A 69 4.19 7.62 -3.88
C CYS A 69 3.98 7.15 -5.32
N MET A 70 3.14 7.83 -6.09
CA MET A 70 2.88 7.46 -7.49
C MET A 70 4.15 7.56 -8.34
N GLY A 71 4.94 8.62 -8.16
CA GLY A 71 6.21 8.81 -8.85
C GLY A 71 7.19 7.69 -8.51
N TRP A 72 7.42 7.46 -7.23
CA TRP A 72 8.33 6.41 -6.72
C TRP A 72 7.93 5.02 -7.20
N LEU A 73 6.65 4.66 -7.04
CA LEU A 73 6.15 3.35 -7.48
C LEU A 73 6.29 3.16 -8.98
N ARG A 74 6.19 4.21 -9.80
CA ARG A 74 6.38 4.11 -11.25
C ARG A 74 7.84 4.05 -11.67
N ILE A 75 8.77 4.57 -10.86
CA ILE A 75 10.21 4.37 -11.04
C ILE A 75 10.55 2.89 -10.79
N VAL A 76 10.10 2.35 -9.65
CA VAL A 76 10.40 0.96 -9.25
C VAL A 76 9.62 -0.05 -10.08
N ARG A 77 8.38 0.27 -10.44
CA ARG A 77 7.46 -0.60 -11.19
C ARG A 77 6.56 0.22 -12.13
N PRO A 78 6.98 0.41 -13.40
CA PRO A 78 6.22 1.17 -14.38
C PRO A 78 4.77 0.70 -14.51
N GLY A 79 3.84 1.66 -14.57
CA GLY A 79 2.39 1.41 -14.66
C GLY A 79 1.66 1.28 -13.33
N SER A 80 2.35 1.40 -12.18
CA SER A 80 1.72 1.36 -10.86
C SER A 80 0.73 2.50 -10.63
N VAL A 81 -0.38 2.18 -9.94
CA VAL A 81 -1.54 3.05 -9.65
C VAL A 81 -2.22 3.56 -10.92
N VAL A 82 -3.44 3.06 -11.18
CA VAL A 82 -4.14 3.24 -12.47
C VAL A 82 -5.51 3.89 -12.29
N GLY A 83 -5.87 4.80 -13.20
CA GLY A 83 -7.22 5.36 -13.29
C GLY A 83 -7.66 6.09 -12.02
N ALA A 84 -8.88 5.78 -11.55
CA ALA A 84 -9.54 6.41 -10.40
C ALA A 84 -8.75 6.26 -9.08
N GLN A 85 -7.88 5.25 -8.98
CA GLN A 85 -7.05 5.02 -7.78
C GLN A 85 -6.09 6.18 -7.51
N GLN A 86 -5.67 6.92 -8.54
CA GLN A 86 -4.81 8.10 -8.39
C GLN A 86 -5.52 9.21 -7.60
N GLN A 87 -6.79 9.47 -7.93
CA GLN A 87 -7.61 10.48 -7.24
C GLN A 87 -7.94 10.04 -5.82
N PHE A 88 -8.19 8.74 -5.62
CA PHE A 88 -8.38 8.16 -4.30
C PHE A 88 -7.17 8.35 -3.39
N LEU A 89 -5.95 8.12 -3.89
CA LEU A 89 -4.73 8.34 -3.09
C LEU A 89 -4.60 9.81 -2.68
N CYS A 90 -4.83 10.75 -3.59
CA CYS A 90 -4.83 12.18 -3.26
C CYS A 90 -5.86 12.53 -2.18
N ALA A 91 -7.05 11.93 -2.23
CA ALA A 91 -8.09 12.14 -1.22
C ALA A 91 -7.74 11.54 0.14
N LYS A 92 -6.97 10.45 0.18
CA LYS A 92 -6.54 9.78 1.42
C LYS A 92 -5.27 10.35 2.04
N GLU A 93 -4.50 11.17 1.33
CA GLU A 93 -3.20 11.67 1.76
C GLU A 93 -3.21 12.26 3.18
N ALA A 94 -4.11 13.21 3.44
CA ALA A 94 -4.17 13.88 4.74
C ALA A 94 -4.49 12.91 5.89
N VAL A 95 -5.37 11.93 5.65
CA VAL A 95 -5.73 10.92 6.66
C VAL A 95 -4.56 9.96 6.90
N MET A 96 -3.92 9.47 5.84
CA MET A 96 -2.80 8.53 5.95
C MET A 96 -1.59 9.16 6.64
N ARG A 97 -1.21 10.38 6.24
CA ARG A 97 -0.10 11.12 6.87
C ARG A 97 -0.37 11.41 8.35
N ARG A 98 -1.61 11.78 8.72
CA ARG A 98 -2.00 11.98 10.13
C ARG A 98 -1.96 10.69 10.94
N ALA A 99 -2.40 9.58 10.35
CA ALA A 99 -2.34 8.26 11.00
C ALA A 99 -0.90 7.82 11.30
N GLY A 100 0.08 8.33 10.53
CA GLY A 100 1.51 8.08 10.72
C GLY A 100 2.23 9.01 11.70
N ALA A 101 1.67 10.19 12.00
CA ALA A 101 2.36 11.26 12.73
C ALA A 101 2.71 10.93 14.20
N GLY A 102 2.22 9.81 14.74
CA GLY A 102 2.60 9.29 16.06
C GLY A 102 3.65 8.17 16.02
N ALA A 103 4.08 7.72 14.83
CA ALA A 103 5.13 6.73 14.65
C ALA A 103 6.48 7.44 14.47
N ALA A 104 7.55 6.94 15.11
CA ALA A 104 8.89 7.44 14.88
C ALA A 104 9.21 7.38 13.38
N PRO A 105 9.96 8.37 12.82
CA PRO A 105 10.34 8.31 11.41
C PRO A 105 11.07 7.00 11.16
N ALA A 106 10.55 6.21 10.21
CA ALA A 106 11.26 5.02 9.75
C ALA A 106 12.64 5.46 9.25
N ALA A 107 13.66 4.67 9.61
CA ALA A 107 15.07 4.93 9.31
C ALA A 107 15.27 5.41 7.86
N ASP A 108 16.25 6.30 7.69
CA ASP A 108 16.62 6.90 6.41
C ASP A 108 16.56 5.86 5.29
N PHE A 109 15.68 6.11 4.32
CA PHE A 109 15.67 5.37 3.06
C PHE A 109 17.08 5.51 2.46
N PRO A 110 17.75 4.40 2.07
CA PRO A 110 19.07 4.48 1.45
C PRO A 110 19.04 5.23 0.12
#